data_AF-A0AAD4K271-F1
#
_entry.id   AF-A0AAD4K271-F1
#
_cell.length_a   1.000
_cell.length_b   1.000
_cell.length_c   1.000
_cell.angle_alpha   90.00
_cell.angle_beta   90.00
_cell.angle_gamma   90.00
#
_symmetry.space_group_name_H-M   'P 1'
#
loop_
_entity.id
_entity.type
_entity.pdbx_description
1 polymer ?
#
loop_
_entity_poly.entity_id
_entity_poly.type
_entity_poly.pdbx_seq_one_letter_code
_entity_poly.pdbx_strand_id
1 'polypeptide(L)'
;IACCCLILLFVVAPTMQERALDNCTFIDGHILEFVCHGFYDRNLRLMYKDRIPAIDTPYAIWQRADYFGSSMLLIVFYEGPLSECYNLVFEDGKFYCDGHNYAMDVDGSVLIHCMPFQFTYADELHKRC
;
A
#
# COMPACT_ATOMS: atom_id res chain seq x y z
N ILE A 1 23.82 -32.28 45.30
CA ILE A 1 22.50 -32.10 44.65
C ILE A 1 22.58 -30.81 43.85
N ALA A 2 22.82 -30.92 42.54
CA ALA A 2 23.11 -29.78 41.68
C ALA A 2 21.80 -29.09 41.27
N CYS A 3 21.71 -27.80 41.58
CA CYS A 3 20.58 -26.94 41.25
C CYS A 3 20.63 -26.60 39.76
N CYS A 4 19.75 -27.24 38.99
CA CYS A 4 19.64 -27.04 37.55
C CYS A 4 18.79 -25.79 37.28
N CYS A 5 19.43 -24.62 37.22
CA CYS A 5 18.81 -23.39 36.75
C CYS A 5 18.62 -23.46 35.23
N LEU A 6 17.53 -24.07 34.77
CA LEU A 6 17.03 -23.84 33.41
C LEU A 6 16.42 -22.43 33.35
N ILE A 7 17.24 -21.47 32.92
CA ILE A 7 16.75 -20.15 32.50
C ILE A 7 16.10 -20.37 31.13
N LEU A 8 14.78 -20.57 31.12
CA LEU A 8 13.96 -20.45 29.92
C LEU A 8 14.00 -18.98 29.48
N LEU A 9 14.92 -18.68 28.56
CA LEU A 9 14.86 -17.48 27.73
C LEU A 9 13.62 -17.57 26.85
N PHE A 10 12.47 -17.17 27.40
CA PHE A 10 11.33 -16.74 26.60
C PHE A 10 11.74 -15.44 25.90
N VAL A 11 12.38 -15.56 24.75
CA VAL A 11 12.43 -14.50 23.75
C VAL A 11 11.00 -14.34 23.29
N VAL A 12 10.22 -13.52 23.99
CA VAL A 12 8.95 -13.02 23.49
C VAL A 12 9.35 -12.17 22.31
N ALA A 13 9.33 -12.77 21.11
CA ALA A 13 9.38 -11.99 19.89
C ALA A 13 8.28 -10.95 20.01
N PRO A 14 8.56 -9.65 19.84
CA PRO A 14 7.49 -8.68 19.76
C PRO A 14 6.63 -9.13 18.59
N THR A 15 5.45 -9.69 18.88
CA THR A 15 4.39 -9.79 17.89
C THR A 15 4.06 -8.34 17.59
N MET A 16 4.64 -7.79 16.52
CA MET A 16 4.12 -6.58 15.91
C MET A 16 2.69 -6.95 15.53
N GLN A 17 1.77 -6.61 16.42
CA GLN A 17 0.36 -6.68 16.11
C GLN A 17 0.15 -5.59 15.09
N GLU A 18 0.22 -5.96 13.81
CA GLU A 18 -0.27 -5.18 12.67
C GLU A 18 -1.77 -5.00 12.87
N ARG A 19 -2.17 -4.16 13.82
CA ARG A 19 -3.37 -3.35 13.61
C ARG A 19 -2.92 -2.31 12.62
N ALA A 20 -2.85 -2.72 11.35
CA ALA A 20 -2.75 -1.80 10.26
C ALA A 20 -3.85 -0.75 10.47
N LEU A 21 -3.49 0.50 10.23
CA LEU A 21 -4.40 1.62 10.31
C LEU A 21 -5.36 1.49 9.11
N ASP A 22 -6.27 0.51 9.13
CA ASP A 22 -7.14 0.13 8.00
C ASP A 22 -8.24 1.16 7.71
N ASN A 23 -8.10 2.37 8.24
CA ASN A 23 -9.03 3.45 8.02
C ASN A 23 -8.66 4.22 6.75
N CYS A 24 -9.32 3.87 5.66
CA CYS A 24 -9.15 4.49 4.35
C CYS A 24 -10.11 5.67 4.10
N THR A 25 -10.77 6.22 5.13
CA THR A 25 -11.80 7.27 4.96
C THR A 25 -11.32 8.55 4.26
N PHE A 26 -10.01 8.76 4.11
CA PHE A 26 -9.46 9.92 3.42
C PHE A 26 -9.49 9.78 1.88
N ILE A 27 -9.64 8.57 1.33
CA ILE A 27 -9.85 8.30 -0.10
C ILE A 27 -11.24 7.73 -0.40
N ASP A 28 -12.00 7.34 0.63
CA ASP A 28 -13.32 6.73 0.49
C ASP A 28 -14.30 7.67 -0.25
N GLY A 29 -14.91 7.15 -1.32
CA GLY A 29 -15.85 7.89 -2.19
C GLY A 29 -15.21 8.95 -3.09
N HIS A 30 -13.88 9.09 -3.10
CA HIS A 30 -13.18 10.08 -3.91
C HIS A 30 -12.64 9.52 -5.23
N ILE A 31 -12.60 10.36 -6.27
CA ILE A 31 -12.01 10.01 -7.56
C ILE A 31 -10.49 10.10 -7.47
N LEU A 32 -9.84 9.01 -7.83
CA LEU A 32 -8.40 8.87 -7.95
C LEU A 32 -8.04 8.79 -9.44
N GLU A 33 -7.26 9.75 -9.92
CA GLU A 33 -6.81 9.85 -11.30
C GLU A 33 -5.44 9.19 -11.46
N PHE A 34 -5.27 8.44 -12.54
CA PHE A 34 -3.99 7.81 -12.86
C PHE A 34 -2.88 8.85 -13.04
N VAL A 35 -1.73 8.59 -12.43
CA VAL A 35 -0.55 9.45 -12.51
C VAL A 35 0.52 8.82 -13.40
N CYS A 36 0.97 7.61 -13.05
CA CYS A 36 2.18 7.04 -13.63
C CYS A 36 2.32 5.53 -13.36
N HIS A 37 3.22 4.90 -14.12
CA HIS A 37 3.76 3.56 -13.89
C HIS A 37 5.27 3.64 -13.59
N GLY A 38 5.76 2.74 -12.73
CA GLY A 38 7.18 2.63 -12.43
C GLY A 38 7.60 1.22 -12.04
N PHE A 39 8.88 1.05 -11.74
CA PHE A 39 9.44 -0.22 -11.27
C PHE A 39 10.14 -0.03 -9.93
N TYR A 40 9.88 -0.94 -9.00
CA TYR A 40 10.46 -0.92 -7.67
C TYR A 40 11.94 -1.32 -7.70
N ASP A 41 12.83 -0.34 -7.50
CA ASP A 41 14.26 -0.55 -7.63
C ASP A 41 14.96 -1.00 -6.33
N ARG A 42 16.20 -1.43 -6.47
CA ARG A 42 17.05 -1.85 -5.35
C ARG A 42 17.35 -0.70 -4.36
N ASN A 43 17.38 0.55 -4.82
CA ASN A 43 17.72 1.68 -3.97
C ASN A 43 16.60 1.97 -2.98
N LEU A 44 15.34 1.92 -3.41
CA LEU A 44 14.15 2.03 -2.55
C LEU A 44 14.16 0.93 -1.49
N ARG A 45 14.44 -0.32 -1.90
CA ARG A 45 14.57 -1.46 -0.98
C ARG A 45 15.59 -1.24 0.12
N LEU A 46 16.77 -0.73 -0.24
CA LEU A 46 17.83 -0.51 0.75
C LEU A 46 17.54 0.69 1.65
N MET A 47 16.98 1.76 1.10
CA MET A 47 16.67 2.99 1.82
C MET A 47 15.57 2.78 2.86
N TYR A 48 14.49 2.11 2.48
CA TYR A 48 13.31 1.92 3.33
C TYR A 48 13.26 0.55 4.01
N LYS A 49 14.20 -0.35 3.68
CA LYS A 49 14.23 -1.74 4.16
C LYS A 49 12.92 -2.49 3.91
N ASP A 50 12.16 -2.04 2.91
CA ASP A 50 10.90 -2.66 2.53
C ASP A 50 11.19 -4.03 1.89
N ARG A 51 10.44 -5.03 2.33
CA ARG A 51 10.58 -6.43 1.90
C ARG A 51 9.32 -6.96 1.24
N ILE A 52 8.28 -6.12 1.10
CA ILE A 52 6.98 -6.51 0.57
C ILE A 52 7.06 -6.71 -0.95
N PRO A 53 7.40 -5.69 -1.77
CA PRO A 53 7.65 -5.91 -3.19
C PRO A 53 9.02 -6.56 -3.46
N ALA A 54 9.06 -7.43 -4.47
CA ALA A 54 10.32 -7.90 -5.04
C ALA A 54 11.01 -6.78 -5.84
N ILE A 55 12.33 -6.85 -6.04
CA ILE A 55 13.02 -5.92 -6.94
C ILE A 55 12.47 -6.10 -8.36
N ASP A 56 12.36 -4.99 -9.09
CA ASP A 56 11.80 -4.89 -10.44
C ASP A 56 10.28 -5.16 -10.50
N THR A 57 9.60 -5.13 -9.34
CA THR A 57 8.13 -5.22 -9.29
C THR A 57 7.52 -3.95 -9.91
N PRO A 58 6.60 -4.06 -10.89
CA PRO A 58 5.89 -2.92 -11.42
C PRO A 58 4.95 -2.33 -10.36
N TYR A 59 4.76 -1.02 -10.40
CA TYR A 59 3.75 -0.34 -9.61
C TYR A 59 3.06 0.76 -10.41
N ALA A 60 1.84 1.09 -9.99
CA ALA A 60 1.02 2.14 -10.55
C ALA A 60 0.58 3.10 -9.43
N ILE A 61 0.46 4.39 -9.77
CA ILE A 61 0.05 5.42 -8.82
C ILE A 61 -1.16 6.17 -9.35
N TRP A 62 -2.14 6.37 -8.47
CA TRP A 62 -3.26 7.28 -8.66
C TRP A 62 -3.23 8.36 -7.58
N GLN A 63 -3.69 9.55 -7.94
CA GLN A 63 -3.80 10.69 -7.04
C GLN A 63 -5.24 11.17 -6.97
N ARG A 64 -5.66 11.55 -5.77
CA ARG A 64 -6.97 12.17 -5.56
C ARG A 64 -7.11 13.49 -6.33
N ALA A 65 -8.15 13.58 -7.18
CA ALA A 65 -8.35 14.68 -8.13
C ALA A 65 -8.75 16.02 -7.48
N ASP A 66 -9.50 15.97 -6.37
CA ASP A 66 -10.11 17.13 -5.72
C ASP A 66 -9.25 17.76 -4.61
N TYR A 67 -7.99 17.37 -4.47
CA TYR A 67 -7.12 17.83 -3.37
C TYR A 67 -5.89 18.61 -3.84
N PHE A 68 -5.83 19.91 -3.46
CA PHE A 68 -4.73 20.83 -3.78
C PHE A 68 -3.59 20.86 -2.72
N GLY A 69 -3.59 19.93 -1.76
CA GLY A 69 -2.59 19.84 -0.69
C GLY A 69 -1.54 18.74 -0.93
N SER A 70 -1.05 18.11 0.15
CA SER A 70 -0.21 16.91 0.05
C SER A 70 -0.90 15.81 -0.75
N SER A 71 -0.27 15.31 -1.81
CA SER A 71 -0.82 14.29 -2.70
C SER A 71 -1.35 13.09 -1.89
N MET A 72 -2.66 12.82 -1.98
CA MET A 72 -3.24 11.59 -1.46
C MET A 72 -3.10 10.55 -2.56
N LEU A 73 -2.29 9.54 -2.31
CA LEU A 73 -1.88 8.56 -3.30
C LEU A 73 -2.48 7.19 -3.00
N LEU A 74 -2.93 6.51 -4.04
CA LEU A 74 -3.09 5.07 -4.07
C LEU A 74 -1.93 4.49 -4.86
N ILE A 75 -1.20 3.56 -4.26
CA ILE A 75 -0.06 2.88 -4.89
C ILE A 75 -0.41 1.40 -4.95
N VAL A 76 -0.43 0.84 -6.15
CA VAL A 76 -0.68 -0.58 -6.39
C VAL A 76 0.61 -1.22 -6.88
N PHE A 77 1.08 -2.24 -6.16
CA PHE A 77 2.21 -3.07 -6.59
C PHE A 77 1.71 -4.31 -7.30
N TYR A 78 2.54 -4.81 -8.22
CA TYR A 78 2.25 -5.92 -9.13
C TYR A 78 1.16 -5.57 -10.16
N GLU A 79 1.25 -6.18 -11.34
CA GLU A 79 0.21 -6.04 -12.36
C GLU A 79 -1.06 -6.78 -11.94
N GLY A 80 -2.21 -6.16 -12.21
CA GLY A 80 -3.51 -6.73 -11.92
C GLY A 80 -4.65 -5.91 -12.52
N PRO A 81 -5.91 -6.26 -12.23
CA PRO A 81 -7.06 -5.56 -12.81
C PRO A 81 -7.07 -4.05 -12.52
N LEU A 82 -6.55 -3.63 -11.37
CA LEU A 82 -6.50 -2.21 -10.98
C LEU A 82 -5.55 -1.39 -11.87
N SER A 83 -4.45 -1.98 -12.37
CA SER A 83 -3.46 -1.24 -13.19
C SER A 83 -3.95 -0.88 -14.60
N GLU A 84 -5.11 -1.38 -15.01
CA GLU A 84 -5.70 -1.07 -16.32
C GLU A 84 -6.66 0.14 -16.26
N CYS A 85 -6.95 0.66 -15.07
CA CYS A 85 -7.92 1.73 -14.85
C CYS A 85 -7.30 3.13 -14.95
N TYR A 86 -7.94 4.04 -15.70
CA TYR A 86 -7.56 5.45 -15.72
C TYR A 86 -8.09 6.19 -14.49
N ASN A 87 -9.31 5.87 -14.06
CA ASN A 87 -9.93 6.43 -12.87
C ASN A 87 -10.31 5.30 -11.91
N LEU A 88 -10.02 5.50 -10.63
CA LEU A 88 -10.42 4.59 -9.56
C LEU A 88 -11.26 5.33 -8.52
N VAL A 89 -12.22 4.62 -7.94
CA VAL A 89 -12.91 5.03 -6.72
C VAL A 89 -12.82 3.86 -5.74
N PHE A 90 -12.35 4.15 -4.52
CA PHE A 90 -12.45 3.22 -3.41
C PHE A 90 -13.66 3.63 -2.57
N GLU A 91 -14.64 2.75 -2.42
CA GLU A 91 -15.86 3.03 -1.65
C GLU A 91 -16.32 1.75 -0.94
N ASP A 92 -16.56 1.83 0.37
CA ASP A 92 -17.03 0.71 1.20
C ASP A 92 -16.17 -0.57 1.06
N GLY A 93 -14.84 -0.40 0.98
CA GLY A 93 -13.91 -1.52 0.85
C GLY A 93 -13.80 -2.11 -0.55
N LYS A 94 -14.40 -1.48 -1.56
CA LYS A 94 -14.43 -1.98 -2.94
C LYS A 94 -13.84 -0.96 -3.91
N PHE A 95 -13.28 -1.45 -5.00
CA PHE A 95 -12.78 -0.62 -6.09
C PHE A 95 -13.77 -0.57 -7.25
N TYR A 96 -13.90 0.61 -7.85
CA TYR A 96 -14.66 0.87 -9.06
C TYR A 96 -13.73 1.52 -10.08
N CYS A 97 -13.78 1.02 -11.31
CA CYS A 97 -12.89 1.42 -12.41
C CYS A 97 -13.65 2.29 -13.41
N ASP A 98 -13.03 3.35 -13.92
CA ASP A 98 -13.47 4.11 -15.10
C ASP A 98 -14.96 4.51 -15.12
N GLY A 99 -15.52 4.79 -13.95
CA GLY A 99 -16.93 5.20 -13.79
C GLY A 99 -17.94 4.05 -13.90
N HIS A 100 -17.49 2.80 -13.93
CA HIS A 100 -18.37 1.64 -13.83
C HIS A 100 -19.11 1.60 -12.49
N ASN A 101 -20.38 1.18 -12.54
CA ASN A 101 -21.28 1.10 -11.37
C ASN A 101 -21.26 -0.27 -10.68
N TYR A 102 -20.33 -1.14 -11.04
CA TYR A 102 -20.10 -2.43 -10.41
C TYR A 102 -18.71 -2.46 -9.80
N ALA A 103 -18.60 -3.11 -8.64
CA ALA A 103 -17.32 -3.31 -8.00
C ALA A 103 -16.45 -4.26 -8.83
N MET A 104 -15.17 -3.96 -8.89
CA MET A 104 -14.18 -4.83 -9.49
C MET A 104 -14.04 -6.11 -8.67
N ASP A 105 -13.81 -7.22 -9.37
CA ASP A 105 -13.40 -8.48 -8.75
C ASP A 105 -11.90 -8.42 -8.46
N VAL A 106 -11.56 -7.93 -7.27
CA VAL A 106 -10.19 -7.87 -6.78
C VAL A 106 -9.96 -9.13 -5.95
N ASP A 107 -8.96 -9.93 -6.32
CA ASP A 107 -8.62 -11.17 -5.61
C ASP A 107 -8.47 -10.91 -4.11
N GLY A 108 -9.05 -11.78 -3.28
CA GLY A 108 -8.98 -11.70 -1.82
C GLY A 108 -7.56 -11.83 -1.26
N SER A 109 -6.56 -12.16 -2.09
CA SER A 109 -5.14 -12.08 -1.73
C SER A 109 -4.58 -10.65 -1.72
N VAL A 110 -5.30 -9.66 -2.25
CA VAL A 110 -4.84 -8.26 -2.25
C VAL A 110 -4.90 -7.70 -0.84
N LEU A 111 -3.74 -7.24 -0.37
CA LEU A 111 -3.60 -6.57 0.93
C LEU A 111 -3.74 -5.06 0.73
N ILE A 112 -4.70 -4.45 1.42
CA ILE A 112 -4.93 -3.02 1.39
C ILE A 112 -4.40 -2.44 2.70
N HIS A 113 -3.53 -1.43 2.59
CA HIS A 113 -2.97 -0.72 3.73
C HIS A 113 -3.17 0.78 3.57
N CYS A 114 -3.79 1.41 4.56
CA CYS A 114 -4.12 2.83 4.55
C CYS A 114 -3.25 3.60 5.55
N MET A 115 -2.67 4.71 5.10
CA MET A 115 -1.78 5.54 5.89
C MET A 115 -2.26 6.99 5.80
N PRO A 116 -3.05 7.50 6.78
CA PRO A 116 -3.61 8.85 6.77
C PRO A 116 -2.56 9.90 7.20
N PHE A 117 -1.31 9.72 6.80
CA PHE A 117 -0.19 10.60 7.09
C PHE A 117 0.80 10.56 5.93
N GLN A 118 1.54 11.65 5.75
CA GLN A 118 2.58 11.70 4.72
C GLN A 118 3.72 10.74 5.06
N PHE A 119 4.14 9.97 4.08
CA PHE A 119 5.21 9.00 4.22
C PHE A 119 6.20 9.18 3.08
N THR A 120 7.46 9.49 3.42
CA THR A 120 8.49 9.82 2.42
C THR A 120 8.71 8.70 1.41
N TYR A 121 8.42 7.45 1.76
CA TYR A 121 8.45 6.32 0.84
C TYR A 121 7.48 6.50 -0.34
N ALA A 122 6.24 6.92 -0.07
CA ALA A 122 5.24 7.18 -1.10
C ALA A 122 5.66 8.36 -2.00
N ASP A 123 6.24 9.40 -1.41
CA ASP A 123 6.78 10.54 -2.16
C ASP A 123 7.95 10.11 -3.07
N GLU A 124 8.84 9.24 -2.60
CA GLU A 124 9.96 8.73 -3.39
C GLU A 124 9.52 7.80 -4.53
N LEU A 125 8.47 7.00 -4.32
CA LEU A 125 7.85 6.23 -5.40
C LEU A 125 7.26 7.18 -6.46
N HIS A 126 6.49 8.18 -6.03
CA HIS A 126 5.88 9.16 -6.92
C HIS A 126 6.89 10.00 -7.71
N LYS A 127 8.07 10.29 -7.18
CA LYS A 127 9.13 11.02 -7.92
C LYS A 127 9.89 10.17 -8.94
N ARG A 128 9.85 8.84 -8.80
CA ARG A 128 10.65 7.89 -9.59
C ARG A 128 9.86 7.25 -10.72
N CYS A 129 8.54 7.30 -10.63
CA CYS A 129 7.73 7.40 -11.81
C CYS A 129 7.74 8.87 -12.32
#